data_AF-A0A0S3SH45-F1
#
_entry.id   AF-A0A0S3SH45-F1
#
_cell.length_a   1.000
_cell.length_b   1.000
_cell.length_c   1.000
_cell.angle_alpha   90.00
_cell.angle_beta   90.00
_cell.angle_gamma   90.00
#
_symmetry.space_group_name_H-M   'P 1'
#
loop_
_entity.id
_entity.type
_entity.pdbx_description
1 polymer ?
#
loop_
_entity_poly.entity_id
_entity_poly.type
_entity_poly.pdbx_seq_one_letter_code
_entity_poly.pdbx_strand_id
1 'polypeptide(L)'
;MKNRELSQQAIKSALHVLIETCPLGRNRTKIVEAGAVQDLVELALEKPEKNLTELVFILLAHLCSCADGRDQFLQHAAGLAVVSKRILRVSPTTDDRALHIFSLISKFSASNEVVQEMLRVGAVSKLCMVLQAACASHLKEKARGVLRLHSKTWNNSPCIQVYLLTRFQR
;
A
#
# COMPACT_ATOMS: atom_id res chain seq x y z
N MET A 1 -18.91 23.22 6.89
CA MET A 1 -17.79 23.88 7.59
C MET A 1 -16.72 24.20 6.57
N LYS A 2 -16.20 25.43 6.51
CA LYS A 2 -15.12 25.81 5.58
C LYS A 2 -13.92 24.89 5.79
N ASN A 3 -13.51 24.13 4.78
CA ASN A 3 -12.19 23.50 4.75
C ASN A 3 -11.14 24.61 4.81
N ARG A 4 -10.57 24.85 6.00
CA ARG A 4 -9.30 25.57 6.08
C ARG A 4 -8.27 24.64 5.46
N GLU A 5 -7.77 24.98 4.28
CA GLU A 5 -6.62 24.30 3.70
C GLU A 5 -5.47 24.40 4.70
N LEU A 6 -5.07 23.25 5.26
CA LEU A 6 -3.89 23.16 6.10
C LEU A 6 -2.66 23.33 5.22
N SER A 7 -1.66 24.07 5.72
CA SER A 7 -0.40 24.16 4.99
C SER A 7 0.26 22.78 4.91
N GLN A 8 0.97 22.50 3.82
CA GLN A 8 1.73 21.24 3.68
C GLN A 8 2.71 21.03 4.84
N GLN A 9 3.26 22.12 5.39
CA GLN A 9 4.12 22.05 6.56
C GLN A 9 3.38 21.56 7.81
N ALA A 10 2.17 22.05 8.05
CA ALA A 10 1.35 21.59 9.17
C ALA A 10 0.99 20.10 9.03
N ILE A 11 0.63 19.66 7.81
CA ILE A 11 0.34 18.26 7.51
C ILE A 11 1.56 17.38 7.79
N LYS A 12 2.75 17.75 7.28
CA LYS A 12 4.01 17.01 7.54
C LYS A 12 4.31 16.91 9.04
N SER A 13 4.21 18.01 9.77
CA SER A 13 4.43 18.02 11.22
C SER A 13 3.47 17.09 11.95
N ALA A 14 2.19 17.09 11.57
CA ALA A 14 1.20 16.17 12.13
C ALA A 14 1.56 14.71 11.82
N LEU A 15 1.92 14.39 10.57
CA LEU A 15 2.32 13.04 10.18
C LEU A 15 3.55 12.54 10.96
N HIS A 16 4.55 13.38 11.18
CA HIS A 16 5.70 13.03 12.01
C HIS A 16 5.28 12.64 13.44
N VAL A 17 4.46 13.47 14.09
CA VAL A 17 3.96 13.16 15.45
C VAL A 17 3.16 11.86 15.47
N LEU A 18 2.30 11.65 14.48
CA LEU A 18 1.51 10.42 14.38
C LEU A 18 2.39 9.19 14.16
N ILE A 19 3.40 9.26 13.30
CA ILE A 19 4.34 8.17 13.03
C ILE A 19 5.11 7.79 14.30
N GLU A 20 5.66 8.78 15.02
CA GLU A 20 6.45 8.53 16.23
C GLU A 20 5.60 7.98 17.39
N THR A 21 4.31 8.34 17.45
CA THR A 21 3.42 7.91 18.53
C THR A 21 2.66 6.61 18.21
N CYS A 22 2.51 6.24 16.94
CA CYS A 22 1.78 5.07 16.48
C CYS A 22 2.29 3.70 16.98
N PRO A 23 3.60 3.46 17.25
CA PRO A 23 4.06 2.17 17.76
C PRO A 23 3.38 1.74 19.08
N LEU A 24 2.91 2.71 19.87
CA LEU A 24 2.08 2.43 21.04
C LEU A 24 0.67 2.02 20.59
N GLY A 25 0.28 0.76 20.83
CA GLY A 25 -0.98 0.19 20.33
C GLY A 25 -2.23 1.00 20.68
N ARG A 26 -2.27 1.62 21.87
CA ARG A 26 -3.37 2.52 22.27
C ARG A 26 -3.46 3.77 21.38
N ASN A 27 -2.33 4.35 21.02
CA ASN A 27 -2.30 5.51 20.12
C ASN A 27 -2.70 5.10 18.71
N ARG A 28 -2.17 3.99 18.20
CA ARG A 28 -2.58 3.44 16.89
C ARG A 28 -4.09 3.28 16.80
N THR A 29 -4.71 2.68 17.82
CA THR A 29 -6.17 2.48 17.87
C THR A 29 -6.90 3.81 17.76
N LYS A 30 -6.51 4.81 18.57
CA LYS A 30 -7.07 6.17 18.50
C LYS A 30 -6.89 6.85 17.15
N ILE A 31 -5.75 6.63 16.48
CA ILE A 31 -5.49 7.20 15.16
C ILE A 31 -6.43 6.58 14.10
N VAL A 32 -6.68 5.27 14.17
CA VAL A 32 -7.65 4.59 13.29
C VAL A 32 -9.09 5.04 13.60
N GLU A 33 -9.46 5.10 14.88
CA GLU A 33 -10.78 5.60 15.32
C GLU A 33 -11.05 7.03 14.86
N ALA A 34 -10.01 7.87 14.77
CA ALA A 34 -10.10 9.23 14.25
C ALA A 34 -10.25 9.31 12.72
N GLY A 35 -10.31 8.19 12.00
CA GLY A 35 -10.52 8.15 10.54
C GLY A 35 -9.25 8.32 9.71
N ALA A 36 -8.07 8.34 10.33
CA ALA A 36 -6.82 8.71 9.65
C ALA A 36 -6.48 7.81 8.45
N VAL A 37 -6.91 6.54 8.41
CA VAL A 37 -6.63 5.68 7.25
C VAL A 37 -7.31 6.24 6.00
N GLN A 38 -8.55 6.72 6.11
CA GLN A 38 -9.29 7.28 4.98
C GLN A 38 -8.61 8.57 4.50
N ASP A 39 -8.33 9.48 5.43
CA ASP A 39 -7.67 10.76 5.13
C ASP A 39 -6.30 10.58 4.47
N LEU A 40 -5.54 9.56 4.89
CA LEU A 40 -4.23 9.24 4.29
C LEU A 40 -4.35 8.69 2.86
N VAL A 41 -5.40 7.92 2.55
CA VAL A 41 -5.64 7.44 1.19
C VAL A 41 -6.04 8.60 0.28
N GLU A 42 -6.92 9.49 0.73
CA GLU A 42 -7.29 10.71 0.00
C GLU A 42 -6.08 11.63 -0.20
N LEU A 43 -5.28 11.86 0.84
CA LEU A 43 -4.03 12.62 0.71
C LEU A 43 -3.05 11.96 -0.28
N ALA A 44 -3.01 10.63 -0.36
CA ALA A 44 -2.19 9.94 -1.36
C ALA A 44 -2.73 10.11 -2.80
N LEU A 45 -4.04 10.35 -2.99
CA LEU A 45 -4.67 10.59 -4.30
C LEU A 45 -4.36 11.98 -4.85
N GLU A 46 -4.18 12.98 -3.98
CA GLU A 46 -3.81 14.37 -4.33
C GLU A 46 -2.43 14.51 -4.99
N LYS A 47 -1.68 13.41 -5.13
CA LYS A 47 -0.32 13.37 -5.70
C LYS A 47 0.63 14.31 -4.95
N PRO A 48 0.81 14.11 -3.63
CA PRO A 48 1.68 14.95 -2.84
C PRO A 48 3.13 14.81 -3.30
N GLU A 49 3.97 15.76 -2.90
CA GLU A 49 5.40 15.68 -3.12
C GLU A 49 6.01 14.40 -2.51
N LYS A 50 7.21 14.05 -2.96
CA LYS A 50 7.90 12.82 -2.56
C LYS A 50 7.95 12.62 -1.04
N ASN A 51 8.44 13.63 -0.31
CA ASN A 51 8.64 13.52 1.14
C ASN A 51 7.33 13.32 1.90
N LEU A 52 6.26 14.00 1.46
CA LEU A 52 4.95 13.83 2.05
C LEU A 52 4.35 12.45 1.71
N THR A 53 4.55 11.97 0.48
CA THR A 53 4.16 10.61 0.08
C THR A 53 4.82 9.55 0.95
N GLU A 54 6.11 9.71 1.25
CA GLU A 54 6.84 8.77 2.13
C GLU A 54 6.24 8.71 3.53
N LEU A 55 5.94 9.87 4.15
CA LEU A 55 5.31 9.93 5.46
C LEU A 55 3.93 9.28 5.47
N VAL A 56 3.11 9.55 4.44
CA VAL A 56 1.78 8.94 4.28
C VAL A 56 1.89 7.41 4.24
N PHE A 57 2.82 6.88 3.46
CA PHE A 57 3.00 5.42 3.33
C PHE A 57 3.58 4.77 4.58
N ILE A 58 4.47 5.46 5.30
CA ILE A 58 4.97 5.00 6.61
C ILE A 58 3.80 4.86 7.58
N LEU A 59 2.97 5.90 7.73
CA LEU A 59 1.85 5.87 8.67
C LEU A 59 0.79 4.83 8.25
N LEU A 60 0.39 4.79 6.97
CA LEU A 60 -0.54 3.77 6.46
C LEU A 60 -0.07 2.34 6.76
N ALA A 61 1.23 2.06 6.61
CA ALA A 61 1.80 0.76 6.94
C ALA A 61 1.69 0.42 8.44
N HIS A 62 1.90 1.41 9.31
CA HIS A 62 1.70 1.23 10.75
C HIS A 62 0.24 0.98 11.12
N LEU A 63 -0.70 1.71 10.51
CA LEU A 63 -2.13 1.55 10.78
C LEU A 63 -2.64 0.19 10.26
N CYS A 64 -2.20 -0.25 9.07
CA CYS A 64 -2.54 -1.57 8.53
C CYS A 64 -1.96 -2.75 9.34
N SER A 65 -1.09 -2.48 10.33
CA SER A 65 -0.55 -3.52 11.22
C SER A 65 -1.58 -4.01 12.26
N CYS A 66 -2.75 -3.37 12.38
CA CYS A 66 -3.87 -3.83 13.21
C CYS A 66 -5.09 -4.20 12.34
N ALA A 67 -6.04 -4.95 12.91
CA ALA A 67 -7.22 -5.44 12.18
C ALA A 67 -8.10 -4.28 11.69
N ASP A 68 -8.47 -3.37 12.59
CA ASP A 68 -9.34 -2.22 12.29
C ASP A 68 -8.73 -1.31 11.22
N GLY A 69 -7.40 -1.09 11.26
CA GLY A 69 -6.72 -0.31 10.24
C GLY A 69 -6.76 -0.95 8.85
N ARG A 70 -6.72 -2.29 8.76
CA ARG A 70 -6.88 -3.00 7.47
C ARG A 70 -8.32 -2.99 6.99
N ASP A 71 -9.28 -3.18 7.90
CA ASP A 71 -10.70 -3.11 7.58
C ASP A 71 -11.06 -1.73 7.02
N GLN A 72 -10.69 -0.67 7.73
CA GLN A 72 -10.89 0.70 7.27
C GLN A 72 -10.16 0.96 5.95
N PHE A 73 -8.92 0.48 5.77
CA PHE A 73 -8.19 0.63 4.50
C PHE A 73 -8.91 -0.02 3.31
N LEU A 74 -9.47 -1.22 3.49
CA LEU A 74 -10.17 -1.96 2.44
C LEU A 74 -11.57 -1.40 2.14
N GLN A 75 -12.18 -0.68 3.08
CA GLN A 75 -13.43 0.05 2.84
C GLN A 75 -13.24 1.26 1.92
N HIS A 76 -12.02 1.80 1.80
CA HIS A 76 -11.74 2.90 0.89
C HIS A 76 -11.58 2.37 -0.56
N ALA A 77 -12.44 2.81 -1.49
CA ALA A 77 -12.48 2.31 -2.87
C ALA A 77 -11.16 2.44 -3.65
N ALA A 78 -10.32 3.42 -3.30
CA ALA A 78 -9.00 3.63 -3.87
C ALA A 78 -7.82 2.98 -3.09
N GLY A 79 -8.04 2.33 -1.94
CA GLY A 79 -6.99 1.89 -1.03
C GLY A 79 -5.91 1.03 -1.70
N LEU A 80 -6.32 -0.10 -2.30
CA LEU A 80 -5.37 -0.98 -3.01
C LEU A 80 -4.76 -0.31 -4.24
N ALA A 81 -5.55 0.54 -4.93
CA ALA A 81 -5.13 1.23 -6.14
C ALA A 81 -4.01 2.25 -5.85
N VAL A 82 -4.10 3.03 -4.77
CA VAL A 82 -3.04 3.99 -4.41
C VAL A 82 -1.74 3.29 -4.07
N VAL A 83 -1.79 2.17 -3.34
CA VAL A 83 -0.58 1.39 -2.99
C VAL A 83 0.07 0.81 -4.24
N SER A 84 -0.72 0.15 -5.10
CA SER A 84 -0.25 -0.41 -6.38
C SER A 84 0.44 0.65 -7.25
N LYS A 85 -0.19 1.83 -7.37
CA LYS A 85 0.28 2.91 -8.25
C LYS A 85 1.61 3.51 -7.82
N ARG A 86 1.96 3.47 -6.53
CA ARG A 86 3.17 4.12 -5.97
C ARG A 86 4.42 3.23 -5.98
N ILE A 87 4.24 1.91 -6.06
CA ILE A 87 5.36 0.96 -6.19
C ILE A 87 6.22 1.26 -7.42
N LEU A 88 7.54 1.34 -7.19
CA LEU A 88 8.63 1.66 -8.13
C LEU A 88 8.54 3.07 -8.74
N ARG A 89 7.83 4.01 -8.10
CA ARG A 89 7.61 5.36 -8.67
C ARG A 89 7.99 6.53 -7.77
N VAL A 90 8.27 6.29 -6.49
CA VAL A 90 8.49 7.37 -5.51
C VAL A 90 9.85 7.22 -4.84
N SER A 91 10.03 6.16 -4.07
CA SER A 91 11.28 5.88 -3.36
C SER A 91 11.36 4.45 -2.84
N PRO A 92 12.57 3.96 -2.51
CA PRO A 92 12.73 2.66 -1.85
C PRO A 92 11.95 2.53 -0.53
N THR A 93 11.84 3.62 0.24
CA THR A 93 11.03 3.67 1.46
C THR A 93 9.55 3.44 1.15
N THR A 94 9.02 4.13 0.14
CA THR A 94 7.63 3.95 -0.29
C THR A 94 7.39 2.52 -0.78
N ASP A 95 8.33 1.95 -1.53
CA ASP A 95 8.24 0.56 -2.02
C ASP A 95 8.21 -0.44 -0.87
N ASP A 96 9.08 -0.28 0.14
CA ASP A 96 9.11 -1.15 1.31
C ASP A 96 7.79 -1.13 2.08
N ARG A 97 7.25 0.08 2.32
CA ARG A 97 5.99 0.27 3.04
C ARG A 97 4.78 -0.22 2.24
N ALA A 98 4.74 0.03 0.93
CA ALA A 98 3.70 -0.47 0.04
C ALA A 98 3.67 -2.01 0.00
N LEU A 99 4.84 -2.65 -0.13
CA LEU A 99 4.95 -4.11 -0.09
C LEU A 99 4.60 -4.67 1.28
N HIS A 100 4.89 -3.94 2.37
CA HIS A 100 4.47 -4.32 3.70
C HIS A 100 2.94 -4.31 3.84
N ILE A 101 2.26 -3.25 3.38
CA ILE A 101 0.80 -3.17 3.35
C ILE A 101 0.22 -4.36 2.58
N PHE A 102 0.69 -4.61 1.35
CA PHE A 102 0.21 -5.78 0.59
C PHE A 102 0.49 -7.11 1.29
N SER A 103 1.62 -7.26 1.98
CA SER A 103 1.89 -8.46 2.78
C SER A 103 0.86 -8.65 3.90
N LEU A 104 0.53 -7.59 4.63
CA LEU A 104 -0.44 -7.64 5.72
C LEU A 104 -1.85 -7.95 5.21
N ILE A 105 -2.30 -7.26 4.16
CA ILE A 105 -3.60 -7.53 3.54
C ILE A 105 -3.67 -8.97 3.01
N SER A 106 -2.65 -9.41 2.29
CA SER A 106 -2.63 -10.74 1.69
C SER A 106 -2.60 -11.87 2.72
N LYS A 107 -2.05 -11.63 3.91
CA LYS A 107 -1.96 -12.63 5.00
C LYS A 107 -3.20 -12.65 5.89
N PHE A 108 -3.78 -11.48 6.17
CA PHE A 108 -4.74 -11.34 7.27
C PHE A 108 -6.11 -10.79 6.85
N SER A 109 -6.29 -10.44 5.57
CA SER A 109 -7.50 -9.80 5.07
C SER A 109 -7.82 -10.17 3.61
N ALA A 110 -7.32 -11.32 3.15
CA ALA A 110 -7.53 -11.78 1.79
C ALA A 110 -8.89 -12.49 1.66
N SER A 111 -9.92 -11.75 1.22
CA SER A 111 -11.14 -12.32 0.66
C SER A 111 -11.01 -12.51 -0.86
N ASN A 112 -11.93 -13.24 -1.48
CA ASN A 112 -11.95 -13.38 -2.95
C ASN A 112 -12.07 -12.01 -3.64
N GLU A 113 -12.89 -11.11 -3.10
CA GLU A 113 -13.11 -9.77 -3.62
C GLU A 113 -11.82 -8.95 -3.56
N VAL A 114 -11.13 -8.97 -2.42
CA VAL A 114 -9.84 -8.27 -2.22
C VAL A 114 -8.78 -8.80 -3.19
N VAL A 115 -8.65 -10.11 -3.33
CA VAL A 115 -7.66 -10.73 -4.23
C VAL A 115 -7.95 -10.42 -5.70
N GLN A 116 -9.23 -10.35 -6.09
CA GLN A 116 -9.65 -9.92 -7.43
C GLN A 116 -9.42 -8.42 -7.65
N GLU A 117 -9.68 -7.59 -6.64
CA GLU A 117 -9.40 -6.16 -6.72
C GLU A 117 -7.91 -5.89 -6.89
N MET A 118 -7.04 -6.56 -6.12
CA MET A 118 -5.58 -6.48 -6.30
C MET A 118 -5.15 -6.76 -7.74
N LEU A 119 -5.79 -7.73 -8.40
CA LEU A 119 -5.56 -8.00 -9.82
C LEU A 119 -6.05 -6.84 -10.70
N ARG A 120 -7.28 -6.34 -10.50
CA ARG A 120 -7.87 -5.25 -11.29
C ARG A 120 -7.08 -3.95 -11.20
N VAL A 121 -6.55 -3.61 -10.03
CA VAL A 121 -5.75 -2.39 -9.81
C VAL A 121 -4.27 -2.57 -10.19
N GLY A 122 -3.91 -3.70 -10.81
CA GLY A 122 -2.58 -3.98 -11.33
C GLY A 122 -1.52 -4.27 -10.26
N ALA A 123 -1.92 -4.58 -9.02
CA ALA A 123 -0.98 -4.87 -7.94
C ALA A 123 -0.11 -6.09 -8.27
N VAL A 124 -0.69 -7.12 -8.90
CA VAL A 124 0.04 -8.34 -9.27
C VAL A 124 1.14 -8.05 -10.30
N SER A 125 0.83 -7.25 -11.34
CA SER A 125 1.84 -6.81 -12.31
C SER A 125 2.95 -6.01 -11.64
N LYS A 126 2.61 -5.11 -10.71
CA LYS A 126 3.59 -4.34 -9.93
C LYS A 126 4.51 -5.21 -9.08
N LEU A 127 3.96 -6.22 -8.40
CA LEU A 127 4.74 -7.19 -7.64
C LEU A 127 5.71 -7.97 -8.53
N CYS A 128 5.26 -8.39 -9.73
CA CYS A 128 6.12 -9.03 -10.71
C CYS A 128 7.24 -8.08 -11.19
N MET A 129 6.94 -6.81 -11.42
CA MET A 129 7.95 -5.80 -11.78
C MET A 129 9.01 -5.62 -10.68
N VAL A 130 8.62 -5.65 -9.40
CA VAL A 130 9.59 -5.59 -8.27
C VAL A 130 10.58 -6.76 -8.33
N LEU A 131 10.14 -7.97 -8.71
CA LEU A 131 11.06 -9.10 -8.84
C LEU A 131 12.13 -8.86 -9.92
N GLN A 132 11.78 -8.14 -10.99
CA GLN A 132 12.67 -7.82 -12.10
C GLN A 132 13.49 -6.55 -11.90
N ALA A 133 13.04 -5.64 -11.03
CA ALA A 133 13.72 -4.37 -10.79
C ALA A 133 15.10 -4.56 -10.14
N ALA A 134 16.01 -3.61 -10.39
CA ALA A 134 17.24 -3.46 -9.64
C ALA A 134 16.93 -2.82 -8.26
N CYS A 135 16.46 -3.63 -7.31
CA CYS A 135 16.11 -3.21 -5.96
C CYS A 135 16.66 -4.17 -4.90
N ALA A 136 16.59 -3.77 -3.64
CA ALA A 136 17.06 -4.57 -2.51
C ALA A 136 16.39 -5.96 -2.46
N SER A 137 17.16 -6.98 -2.06
CA SER A 137 16.73 -8.39 -2.01
C SER A 137 15.47 -8.60 -1.15
N HIS A 138 15.41 -7.95 0.02
CA HIS A 138 14.27 -8.07 0.94
C HIS A 138 12.94 -7.61 0.31
N LEU A 139 12.96 -6.62 -0.60
CA LEU A 139 11.76 -6.18 -1.32
C LEU A 139 11.27 -7.28 -2.27
N LYS A 140 12.20 -7.93 -2.97
CA LYS A 140 11.88 -9.07 -3.86
C LYS A 140 11.31 -10.24 -3.06
N GLU A 141 11.83 -10.50 -1.86
CA GLU A 141 11.31 -11.53 -0.97
C GLU A 141 9.89 -11.23 -0.50
N LYS A 142 9.60 -9.99 -0.06
CA LYS A 142 8.24 -9.55 0.29
C LYS A 142 7.28 -9.71 -0.90
N ALA A 143 7.67 -9.23 -2.08
CA ALA A 143 6.86 -9.34 -3.29
C ALA A 143 6.58 -10.80 -3.67
N ARG A 144 7.61 -11.66 -3.62
CA ARG A 144 7.48 -13.10 -3.87
C ARG A 144 6.56 -13.78 -2.85
N GLY A 145 6.64 -13.37 -1.59
CA GLY A 145 5.77 -13.87 -0.53
C GLY A 145 4.29 -13.59 -0.82
N VAL A 146 3.97 -12.35 -1.23
CA VAL A 146 2.60 -11.97 -1.63
C VAL A 146 2.13 -12.79 -2.84
N LEU A 147 2.95 -12.90 -3.88
CA LEU A 147 2.66 -13.67 -5.09
C LEU A 147 2.34 -15.15 -4.81
N ARG A 148 3.05 -15.76 -3.85
CA ARG A 148 2.84 -17.16 -3.50
C ARG A 148 1.51 -17.41 -2.80
N LEU A 149 1.08 -16.52 -1.90
CA LEU A 149 -0.14 -16.69 -1.10
C LEU A 149 -1.39 -16.89 -1.97
N HIS A 150 -1.48 -16.17 -3.09
CA HIS A 150 -2.70 -16.14 -3.94
C HIS A 150 -2.47 -16.63 -5.37
N SER A 151 -1.37 -17.37 -5.59
CA SER A 151 -0.95 -17.85 -6.90
C SER A 151 -2.02 -18.64 -7.65
N LYS A 152 -2.81 -19.49 -6.97
CA LYS A 152 -3.89 -20.26 -7.60
C LYS A 152 -4.97 -19.38 -8.24
N THR A 153 -5.35 -18.30 -7.55
CA THR A 153 -6.37 -17.35 -8.01
C THR A 153 -5.85 -16.53 -9.18
N TRP A 154 -4.57 -16.16 -9.13
CA TRP A 154 -3.94 -15.28 -10.09
C TRP A 154 -3.46 -16.00 -11.36
N ASN A 155 -2.95 -17.23 -11.27
CA ASN A 155 -2.39 -17.97 -12.42
C ASN A 155 -3.38 -18.22 -13.57
N ASN A 156 -4.68 -18.19 -13.29
CA ASN A 156 -5.73 -18.35 -14.30
C ASN A 156 -6.15 -17.03 -14.95
N SER A 157 -5.55 -15.91 -14.56
CA SER A 157 -5.90 -14.59 -15.09
C SER A 157 -5.12 -14.28 -16.37
N PRO A 158 -5.81 -13.94 -17.48
CA PRO A 158 -5.15 -13.53 -18.72
C PRO A 158 -4.28 -12.28 -18.53
N CYS A 159 -4.61 -11.42 -17.54
CA CYS A 159 -3.84 -10.22 -17.22
C CYS A 159 -2.41 -10.52 -16.73
N ILE A 160 -2.18 -11.71 -16.16
CA ILE A 160 -0.86 -12.15 -15.71
C ILE A 160 -0.13 -12.89 -16.83
N GLN A 161 -0.86 -13.64 -17.64
CA GLN A 161 -0.31 -14.30 -18.83
C GLN A 161 0.33 -13.29 -19.77
N VAL A 162 -0.28 -12.12 -20.02
CA VAL A 162 0.34 -11.06 -20.87
C VAL A 162 1.73 -10.66 -20.35
N TYR A 163 1.90 -10.50 -19.03
CA TYR A 163 3.20 -10.13 -18.45
C TYR A 163 4.22 -11.28 -18.49
N LEU A 164 3.77 -12.52 -18.26
CA LEU A 164 4.63 -13.71 -18.39
C LEU A 164 5.02 -13.99 -19.86
N LEU A 165 4.13 -13.70 -20.81
CA LEU A 165 4.31 -13.92 -22.25
C LEU A 165 5.22 -12.87 -22.90
N THR A 166 5.25 -11.63 -22.42
CA THR A 166 6.25 -10.63 -22.84
C THR A 166 7.70 -11.02 -22.51
N ARG A 167 7.92 -12.14 -21.81
CA ARG A 167 9.23 -12.71 -21.48
C ARG A 167 9.75 -13.73 -22.50
N PHE A 168 8.93 -14.24 -23.41
CA PHE A 168 9.39 -15.24 -24.40
C PHE A 168 9.69 -14.65 -25.78
N GLN A 169 9.78 -13.33 -25.90
CA GLN A 169 10.39 -12.66 -27.05
C GLN A 169 11.56 -11.79 -26.59
N ARG A 170 12.68 -12.44 -26.25
CA ARG A 170 14.05 -12.06 -26.61
C ARG A 170 15.04 -13.02 -25.95
#